data_AF-A0A944WMI9-F1
#
_entry.id   AF-A0A944WMI9-F1
#
_cell.length_a   1.000
_cell.length_b   1.000
_cell.length_c   1.000
_cell.angle_alpha   90.00
_cell.angle_beta   90.00
_cell.angle_gamma   90.00
#
_symmetry.space_group_name_H-M   'P 1'
#
loop_
_entity.id
_entity.type
_entity.pdbx_description
1 polymer ?
#
loop_
_entity_poly.entity_id
_entity_poly.type
_entity_poly.pdbx_seq_one_letter_code
_entity_poly.pdbx_strand_id
1 'polypeptide(L)' 'EIVNIGCGEDQTIRVLAETIREVVGYSGSLEFDSSRPDGTPQKMLDISKIRVLGWTPAIPLKNGLEQVYQWYKEHKFSST' A
#
# COMPACT_ATOMS: atom_id res chain seq x y z
N GLU A 1 7.68 1.44 -26.96
CA GLU A 1 6.89 2.50 -26.30
C GLU A 1 6.82 2.18 -24.80
N ILE A 2 6.79 3.19 -23.92
CA ILE A 2 6.74 2.98 -22.45
C ILE A 2 5.29 2.94 -21.99
N VAL A 3 4.96 2.11 -20.99
CA VAL A 3 3.61 1.98 -20.39
C VAL A 3 3.75 2.01 -18.87
N ASN A 4 2.96 2.86 -18.20
CA ASN A 4 2.88 2.89 -16.74
C ASN A 4 2.06 1.70 -16.22
N ILE A 5 2.55 1.05 -15.16
CA ILE A 5 1.83 0.00 -14.44
C ILE A 5 1.68 0.46 -12.99
N GLY A 6 0.45 0.59 -12.52
CA GLY A 6 0.13 1.08 -11.18
C GLY A 6 -1.37 1.01 -10.89
N CYS A 7 -1.80 1.57 -9.76
CA CYS A 7 -3.20 1.60 -9.36
C CYS A 7 -3.99 2.81 -9.89
N GLY A 8 -3.30 3.92 -10.21
CA GLY A 8 -3.94 5.16 -10.67
C GLY A 8 -4.67 5.94 -9.59
N GLU A 9 -4.43 5.60 -8.33
CA GLU A 9 -5.00 6.22 -7.14
C GLU A 9 -3.87 6.50 -6.15
N ASP A 10 -4.01 7.55 -5.35
CA ASP A 10 -3.05 7.90 -4.28
C ASP A 10 -3.74 7.81 -2.91
N GLN A 11 -2.94 7.59 -1.86
CA GLN A 11 -3.41 7.52 -0.48
C GLN A 11 -2.45 8.27 0.43
N THR A 12 -2.98 8.93 1.45
CA THR A 12 -2.12 9.60 2.44
C THR A 12 -1.33 8.58 3.26
N ILE A 13 -0.16 8.98 3.75
CA ILE A 13 0.66 8.17 4.67
C ILE A 13 -0.13 7.78 5.93
N ARG A 14 -1.00 8.67 6.42
CA ARG A 14 -1.87 8.39 7.56
C ARG A 14 -2.82 7.23 7.30
N VAL A 15 -3.55 7.28 6.18
CA VAL A 15 -4.50 6.21 5.79
C VAL A 15 -3.77 4.89 5.60
N LEU A 16 -2.59 4.90 4.98
CA LEU A 16 -1.76 3.70 4.83
C LEU A 16 -1.36 3.13 6.20
N ALA A 17 -0.86 3.97 7.12
CA ALA A 17 -0.43 3.53 8.44
C ALA A 17 -1.61 2.99 9.28
N GLU A 18 -2.78 3.63 9.21
CA GLU A 18 -4.01 3.17 9.86
C GLU A 18 -4.50 1.84 9.31
N THR A 19 -4.43 1.65 7.98
CA THR A 19 -4.79 0.39 7.32
C THR A 19 -3.84 -0.73 7.76
N ILE A 20 -2.53 -0.47 7.81
CA ILE A 20 -1.55 -1.45 8.31
C ILE A 20 -1.84 -1.79 9.78
N ARG A 21 -2.11 -0.79 10.62
CA ARG A 21 -2.49 -0.98 12.03
C ARG A 21 -3.68 -1.92 12.17
N GLU A 22 -4.72 -1.75 11.35
CA GLU A 22 -5.89 -2.62 11.33
C GLU A 22 -5.50 -4.05 10.92
N VAL A 23 -4.78 -4.21 9.80
CA VAL A 23 -4.38 -5.51 9.25
C VAL A 23 -3.55 -6.33 10.24
N VAL A 24 -2.63 -5.68 10.98
CA VAL A 24 -1.77 -6.37 11.95
C VAL A 24 -2.42 -6.53 13.33
N GLY A 25 -3.60 -5.93 13.56
CA GLY A 25 -4.28 -5.96 14.86
C GLY A 25 -3.58 -5.14 15.96
N TYR A 26 -2.89 -4.05 15.61
CA TYR A 26 -2.18 -3.22 16.60
C TYR A 26 -3.15 -2.30 17.36
N SER A 27 -3.27 -2.52 18.68
CA SER A 27 -4.20 -1.78 19.54
C SER A 27 -3.66 -0.45 20.05
N GLY A 28 -2.36 -0.17 19.93
CA GLY A 28 -1.76 1.10 20.38
C GLY A 28 -2.13 2.29 19.49
N SER A 29 -1.55 3.46 19.81
CA SER A 29 -1.75 4.72 19.07
C SER A 29 -0.64 4.94 18.04
N LEU A 30 -1.01 5.55 16.91
CA LEU A 30 -0.04 6.04 15.92
C LEU A 30 0.32 7.50 16.23
N GLU A 31 1.61 7.80 16.28
CA GLU A 31 2.14 9.16 16.42
C GLU A 31 2.83 9.57 15.10
N PHE A 32 2.54 10.79 14.64
CA PHE A 32 3.10 11.34 13.41
C PHE A 32 3.93 12.58 13.77
N ASP A 33 5.25 12.46 13.69
CA ASP A 33 6.20 13.51 14.02
C ASP A 33 6.31 14.55 12.90
N SER A 34 5.60 15.67 13.05
CA SER A 34 5.61 16.79 12.09
C SER A 34 6.88 17.63 12.11
N SER A 35 7.84 17.36 13.01
CA SER A 35 9.15 18.00 12.96
C SER A 35 10.04 17.47 11.82
N ARG A 36 9.67 16.32 11.25
CA ARG A 36 10.35 15.70 10.10
C ARG A 36 9.76 16.24 8.79
N PRO A 37 10.60 16.51 7.77
CA PRO A 37 10.11 16.97 6.49
C PRO A 37 9.35 15.85 5.75
N ASP A 38 8.22 16.20 5.17
CA ASP A 38 7.51 15.34 4.23
C ASP A 38 8.23 15.27 2.87
N GLY A 39 8.00 14.19 2.15
CA GLY A 39 8.44 14.03 0.76
C GLY A 39 7.57 14.83 -0.22
N THR A 40 7.61 14.44 -1.51
CA THR A 40 6.73 15.04 -2.52
C THR A 40 5.26 14.81 -2.14
N PRO A 41 4.39 15.86 -2.19
CA PRO A 41 3.00 15.75 -1.73
C PRO A 41 2.13 14.71 -2.44
N GLN A 42 2.45 14.38 -3.69
CA GLN A 42 1.71 13.39 -4.48
C GLN A 42 2.68 12.64 -5.39
N LYS A 43 2.52 11.30 -5.47
CA LYS A 43 3.31 10.46 -6.37
C LYS A 43 2.46 9.34 -6.95
N MET A 44 1.70 9.70 -7.99
CA MET A 44 0.74 8.83 -8.66
C MET A 44 1.07 8.70 -10.15
N LEU A 45 0.89 7.50 -10.70
CA LEU A 45 1.05 7.24 -12.13
C LEU A 45 -0.29 7.44 -12.86
N ASP A 46 -0.25 8.11 -14.02
CA ASP A 46 -1.35 8.02 -14.99
C ASP A 46 -1.32 6.64 -15.67
N ILE A 47 -2.40 5.88 -15.50
CA ILE A 47 -2.57 4.52 -16.04
C ILE A 47 -3.56 4.45 -17.21
N SER A 48 -3.97 5.58 -17.78
CA SER A 48 -4.95 5.64 -18.87
C SER A 48 -4.56 4.73 -20.04
N LYS A 49 -3.26 4.70 -20.38
CA LYS A 49 -2.75 3.88 -21.48
C LYS A 49 -2.92 2.38 -21.26
N ILE A 50 -2.58 1.88 -20.07
CA ILE A 50 -2.68 0.44 -19.79
C ILE A 50 -4.15 -0.01 -19.62
N ARG A 51 -5.03 0.90 -19.18
CA ARG A 51 -6.48 0.66 -19.14
C ARG A 51 -7.07 0.46 -20.53
N VAL A 52 -6.66 1.25 -21.52
CA VAL A 52 -7.07 1.07 -22.93
C VAL A 52 -6.61 -0.28 -23.49
N LEU A 53 -5.48 -0.80 -23.02
CA LEU A 53 -4.98 -2.14 -23.38
C LEU A 53 -5.73 -3.28 -22.67
N GLY A 54 -6.77 -2.98 -21.88
CA GLY A 54 -7.61 -3.97 -21.21
C GLY A 54 -7.10 -4.46 -19.87
N TRP A 55 -6.03 -3.86 -19.32
CA TRP A 55 -5.52 -4.21 -18.00
C TRP A 55 -5.94 -3.21 -16.94
N THR A 56 -6.33 -3.71 -15.77
CA THR A 56 -6.69 -2.91 -14.60
C THR A 56 -6.15 -3.57 -13.33
N PRO A 57 -5.72 -2.79 -12.31
CA PRO A 57 -5.36 -3.34 -11.01
C PRO A 57 -6.57 -4.06 -10.40
N ALA A 58 -6.38 -5.29 -9.93
CA ALA A 58 -7.48 -6.12 -9.42
C ALA A 58 -7.48 -6.29 -7.90
N ILE A 59 -6.36 -5.99 -7.23
CA ILE A 59 -6.18 -6.21 -5.79
C ILE A 59 -6.23 -4.85 -5.08
N PRO A 60 -7.26 -4.59 -4.25
CA PRO A 60 -7.29 -3.42 -3.38
C PRO A 60 -6.14 -3.41 -2.38
N LEU A 61 -5.69 -2.22 -1.97
CA LEU A 61 -4.54 -2.06 -1.05
C LEU A 61 -4.68 -2.90 0.23
N LYS A 62 -5.84 -2.83 0.90
CA LYS A 62 -6.09 -3.58 2.14
C LYS A 62 -5.97 -5.10 1.92
N ASN A 63 -6.62 -5.63 0.89
CA ASN A 63 -6.56 -7.06 0.56
C ASN A 63 -5.12 -7.50 0.25
N GLY A 64 -4.34 -6.65 -0.42
CA GLY A 64 -2.92 -6.91 -0.67
C GLY A 64 -2.09 -6.93 0.62
N LEU A 65 -2.33 -5.98 1.53
CA LEU A 65 -1.67 -5.92 2.84
C LEU A 65 -1.99 -7.16 3.70
N GLU A 66 -3.24 -7.61 3.72
CA GLU A 66 -3.67 -8.82 4.44
C GLU A 66 -2.94 -10.06 3.91
N GLN A 67 -2.88 -10.22 2.57
CA GLN A 67 -2.16 -11.32 1.93
C GLN A 67 -0.67 -11.31 2.27
N VAL A 68 -0.03 -10.14 2.21
CA VAL A 68 1.40 -9.99 2.54
C VAL A 68 1.65 -10.26 4.03
N TYR A 69 0.78 -9.80 4.91
CA TYR A 69 0.90 -10.04 6.34
C TYR A 69 0.73 -11.53 6.69
N GLN A 70 -0.23 -12.20 6.05
CA GLN A 70 -0.42 -13.64 6.22
C GLN A 70 0.79 -14.42 5.71
N TRP A 71 1.29 -14.11 4.51
CA TRP A 71 2.52 -14.69 3.98
C TRP A 71 3.70 -14.47 4.93
N TYR A 72 3.85 -13.26 5.46
CA TYR A 72 4.92 -12.91 6.42
C TYR A 72 4.85 -13.80 7.67
N LYS A 73 3.66 -14.01 8.25
CA LYS A 73 3.47 -14.89 9.41
C LYS A 73 3.86 -16.33 9.10
N GLU A 74 3.48 -16.84 7.94
CA GLU A 74 3.81 -18.21 7.53
C GLU A 74 5.32 -18.43 7.34
N HIS A 75 6.05 -17.40 6.89
CA HIS A 75 7.47 -17.54 6.53
C HIS A 75 8.45 -17.03 7.61
N LYS A 76 8.01 -16.21 8.56
CA LYS A 76 8.84 -15.75 9.69
C LYS A 76 8.91 -16.74 10.84
N PHE A 77 7.92 -17.62 10.98
CA PHE A 77 7.86 -18.61 12.04
C PHE A 77 8.27 -20.02 11.60
N SER A 78 8.85 -20.18 10.41
CA SER A 78 9.56 -21.41 10.01
C SER A 78 10.92 -21.50 10.73
N SER A 79 10.88 -21.65 12.04
CA SER A 79 11.98 -22.07 12.91
C SER A 79 11.39 -22.65 14.18
N THR A 80 10.68 -23.77 14.07
CA THR A 80 10.73 -24.99 14.91
C THR A 80 9.80 -26.03 14.30
#